data_AF-A0A2V8I7Z4-F1
#
_entry.id   AF-A0A2V8I7Z4-F1
#
_cell.length_a   1.000
_cell.length_b   1.000
_cell.length_c   1.000
_cell.angle_alpha   90.00
_cell.angle_beta   90.00
_cell.angle_gamma   90.00
#
_symmetry.space_group_name_H-M   'P 1'
#
loop_
_entity.id
_entity.type
_entity.pdbx_description
1 polymer ?
#
loop_
_entity_poly.entity_id
_entity_poly.type
_entity_poly.pdbx_seq_one_letter_code
_entity_poly.pdbx_strand_id
1 'polypeptide(L)'
;MTTEEAKLLCKIFVDTIQQETETTKKVMRAIPEDKKSYKPEAKSMSAHELAWHIATSEVWFLDSVLAGEFKMTEPPAAPPTISAIMSWYETNHRDRVNKVKALAADKLTKPVPLFGVMELPAVAYLNLLNLHSSHHRGQLSTYLRPMGSKVPAIYGGSADEPMQH
;
A
#
# COMPACT_ATOMS: atom_id res chain seq x y z
N MET A 1 -11.03 22.91 5.86
CA MET A 1 -9.85 22.34 6.54
C MET A 1 -8.78 23.39 6.61
N THR A 2 -8.23 23.66 7.80
CA THR A 2 -7.11 24.58 8.00
C THR A 2 -5.78 23.91 7.62
N THR A 3 -4.72 24.70 7.53
CA THR A 3 -3.35 24.19 7.30
C THR A 3 -2.85 23.34 8.46
N GLU A 4 -3.26 23.68 9.69
CA GLU A 4 -2.91 22.97 10.92
C GLU A 4 -3.60 21.60 10.97
N GLU A 5 -4.90 21.56 10.65
CA GLU A 5 -5.67 20.30 10.52
C GLU A 5 -5.05 19.39 9.46
N ALA A 6 -4.72 19.94 8.28
CA ALA A 6 -4.09 19.18 7.20
C ALA A 6 -2.72 18.62 7.61
N LYS A 7 -1.92 19.39 8.36
CA LYS A 7 -0.63 18.91 8.88
C LYS A 7 -0.78 17.83 9.93
N LEU A 8 -1.74 17.96 10.83
CA LEU A 8 -2.04 16.92 11.82
C LEU A 8 -2.47 15.61 11.13
N LEU A 9 -3.41 15.69 10.19
CA LEU A 9 -3.87 14.54 9.42
C LEU A 9 -2.73 13.91 8.61
N CYS A 10 -1.89 14.71 7.95
CA CYS A 10 -0.74 14.21 7.21
C CYS A 10 0.20 13.44 8.13
N LYS A 11 0.52 13.97 9.32
CA LYS A 11 1.34 13.26 10.31
C LYS A 11 0.71 11.92 10.69
N ILE A 12 -0.57 11.91 11.08
CA ILE A 12 -1.27 10.68 11.49
C ILE A 12 -1.26 9.66 10.35
N PHE A 13 -1.67 10.05 9.14
CA PHE A 13 -1.77 9.12 8.03
C PHE A 13 -0.41 8.62 7.55
N VAL A 14 0.62 9.46 7.53
CA VAL A 14 1.99 9.02 7.19
C VAL A 14 2.53 8.06 8.24
N ASP A 15 2.37 8.36 9.52
CA ASP A 15 2.82 7.47 10.60
C ASP A 15 2.09 6.11 10.50
N THR A 16 0.79 6.11 10.15
CA THR A 16 0.03 4.88 9.85
C THR A 16 0.55 4.17 8.61
N ILE A 17 0.78 4.87 7.49
CA ILE A 17 1.33 4.28 6.25
C ILE A 17 2.62 3.52 6.56
N GLN A 18 3.55 4.14 7.29
CA GLN A 18 4.83 3.51 7.62
C GLN A 18 4.65 2.19 8.40
N GLN A 19 3.74 2.16 9.38
CA GLN A 19 3.45 0.96 10.17
C GLN A 19 2.73 -0.11 9.34
N GLU A 20 1.75 0.30 8.55
CA GLU A 20 0.95 -0.58 7.68
C GLU A 20 1.80 -1.22 6.59
N THR A 21 2.72 -0.45 5.98
CA THR A 21 3.66 -0.97 4.99
C THR A 21 4.56 -2.06 5.57
N GLU A 22 5.01 -1.98 6.83
CA GLU A 22 5.76 -3.08 7.44
C GLU A 22 4.92 -4.36 7.60
N THR A 23 3.65 -4.20 8.00
CA THR A 23 2.70 -5.32 8.10
C THR A 23 2.42 -5.93 6.73
N THR A 24 2.23 -5.10 5.71
CA THR A 24 2.07 -5.52 4.32
C THR A 24 3.30 -6.26 3.81
N LYS A 25 4.50 -5.73 4.06
CA LYS A 25 5.78 -6.38 3.71
C LYS A 25 5.95 -7.73 4.41
N LYS A 26 5.47 -7.89 5.64
CA LYS A 26 5.46 -9.19 6.35
C LYS A 26 4.59 -10.21 5.61
N VAL A 27 3.39 -9.82 5.16
CA VAL A 27 2.49 -10.68 4.37
C VAL A 27 3.08 -11.02 3.01
N MET A 28 3.67 -10.04 2.31
CA MET A 28 4.31 -10.27 1.00
C MET A 28 5.49 -11.23 1.10
N ARG A 29 6.32 -11.13 2.15
CA ARG A 29 7.43 -12.07 2.40
C ARG A 29 6.98 -13.50 2.62
N ALA A 30 5.72 -13.72 3.02
CA ALA A 30 5.18 -15.06 3.20
C ALA A 30 4.76 -15.72 1.88
N ILE A 31 4.78 -15.04 0.73
CA ILE A 31 4.48 -15.66 -0.56
C ILE A 31 5.60 -16.64 -0.93
N PRO A 32 5.30 -17.95 -1.13
CA PRO A 32 6.30 -18.89 -1.62
C PRO A 32 6.68 -18.56 -3.07
N GLU A 33 7.96 -18.40 -3.34
CA GLU A 33 8.47 -17.93 -4.64
C GLU A 33 8.12 -18.88 -5.80
N ASP A 34 8.00 -20.19 -5.52
CA ASP A 34 7.59 -21.25 -6.45
C ASP A 34 6.06 -21.32 -6.64
N LYS A 35 5.28 -20.65 -5.78
CA LYS A 35 3.82 -20.57 -5.84
C LYS A 35 3.28 -19.18 -6.16
N LYS A 36 4.13 -18.18 -6.40
CA LYS A 36 3.74 -16.78 -6.64
C LYS A 36 2.71 -16.58 -7.77
N SER A 37 2.64 -17.50 -8.74
CA SER A 37 1.66 -17.47 -9.84
C SER A 37 0.27 -18.01 -9.45
N TYR A 38 0.09 -18.51 -8.23
CA TYR A 38 -1.18 -19.02 -7.73
C TYR A 38 -2.28 -17.96 -7.78
N LYS A 39 -3.47 -18.39 -8.22
CA LYS A 39 -4.71 -17.65 -8.25
C LYS A 39 -5.78 -18.47 -7.51
N PRO A 40 -6.54 -17.89 -6.56
CA PRO A 40 -7.68 -18.57 -5.95
C PRO A 40 -8.77 -18.92 -6.96
N GLU A 41 -8.92 -18.08 -7.99
CA GLU A 41 -9.84 -18.26 -9.10
C GLU A 41 -9.24 -17.61 -10.36
N ALA A 42 -9.58 -18.09 -11.56
CA ALA A 42 -8.98 -17.66 -12.82
C ALA A 42 -9.07 -16.15 -13.09
N LYS A 43 -10.14 -15.47 -12.63
CA LYS A 43 -10.34 -14.02 -12.77
C LYS A 43 -9.62 -13.20 -11.70
N SER A 44 -9.04 -13.85 -10.70
CA SER A 44 -8.24 -13.16 -9.69
C SER A 44 -6.86 -12.79 -10.24
N MET A 45 -6.27 -11.73 -9.67
CA MET A 45 -4.82 -11.56 -9.74
C MET A 45 -4.13 -12.77 -9.09
N SER A 46 -2.95 -13.13 -9.57
CA SER A 46 -2.05 -14.04 -8.86
C SER A 46 -1.47 -13.38 -7.63
N ALA A 47 -0.88 -14.17 -6.72
CA ALA A 47 -0.18 -13.62 -5.55
C ALA A 47 0.92 -12.62 -5.94
N HIS A 48 1.64 -12.89 -7.04
CA HIS A 48 2.65 -12.00 -7.62
C HIS A 48 2.05 -10.69 -8.16
N GLU A 49 1.00 -10.79 -8.98
CA GLU A 49 0.29 -9.62 -9.53
C GLU A 49 -0.30 -8.75 -8.42
N LEU A 50 -0.90 -9.37 -7.39
CA LEU A 50 -1.49 -8.65 -6.26
C LEU A 50 -0.43 -8.00 -5.36
N ALA A 51 0.69 -8.68 -5.10
CA ALA A 51 1.82 -8.09 -4.39
C ALA A 51 2.39 -6.88 -5.14
N TRP A 52 2.50 -6.98 -6.47
CA TRP A 52 2.93 -5.86 -7.30
C TRP A 52 1.94 -4.70 -7.27
N HIS A 53 0.65 -4.98 -7.44
CA HIS A 53 -0.43 -3.99 -7.37
C HIS A 53 -0.41 -3.19 -6.07
N ILE A 54 -0.23 -3.85 -4.92
CA ILE A 54 -0.10 -3.18 -3.62
C ILE A 54 1.08 -2.19 -3.64
N ALA A 55 2.28 -2.66 -4.02
CA ALA A 55 3.48 -1.81 -4.03
C ALA A 55 3.34 -0.61 -4.98
N THR A 56 2.85 -0.82 -6.20
CA THR A 56 2.73 0.25 -7.19
C THR A 56 1.62 1.22 -6.88
N SER A 57 0.50 0.75 -6.33
CA SER A 57 -0.63 1.61 -5.98
C SER A 57 -0.29 2.57 -4.85
N GLU A 58 0.44 2.12 -3.81
CA GLU A 58 0.90 3.03 -2.75
C GLU A 58 1.83 4.11 -3.29
N VAL A 59 2.80 3.71 -4.12
CA VAL A 59 3.72 4.65 -4.77
C VAL A 59 2.96 5.66 -5.64
N TRP A 60 1.96 5.19 -6.40
CA TRP A 60 1.12 6.04 -7.24
C TRP A 60 0.28 7.03 -6.43
N PHE A 61 -0.30 6.62 -5.31
CA PHE A 61 -1.01 7.54 -4.40
C PHE A 61 -0.07 8.61 -3.85
N LEU A 62 1.12 8.20 -3.37
CA LEU A 62 2.10 9.15 -2.82
C LEU A 62 2.56 10.15 -3.90
N ASP A 63 2.86 9.68 -5.11
CA ASP A 63 3.22 10.55 -6.24
C ASP A 63 2.10 11.52 -6.60
N SER A 64 0.85 11.04 -6.59
CA SER A 64 -0.32 11.88 -6.91
C SER A 64 -0.54 12.97 -5.86
N VAL A 65 -0.34 12.66 -4.57
CA VAL A 65 -0.40 13.66 -3.49
C VAL A 65 0.73 14.68 -3.61
N LEU A 66 1.95 14.23 -3.95
CA LEU A 66 3.10 15.13 -4.15
C LEU A 66 2.90 16.05 -5.35
N ALA A 67 2.34 15.53 -6.44
CA ALA A 67 2.07 16.29 -7.66
C ALA A 67 0.84 17.20 -7.54
N GLY A 68 -0.11 16.85 -6.65
CA GLY A 68 -1.41 17.52 -6.56
C GLY A 68 -2.34 17.17 -7.73
N GLU A 69 -2.15 16.01 -8.35
CA GLU A 69 -2.94 15.53 -9.50
C GLU A 69 -2.87 14.00 -9.59
N PHE A 70 -3.95 13.37 -10.05
CA PHE A 70 -3.96 11.95 -10.41
C PHE A 70 -3.81 11.78 -11.92
N LYS A 71 -2.87 10.93 -12.32
CA LYS A 71 -2.66 10.55 -13.73
C LYS A 71 -2.86 9.05 -13.89
N MET A 72 -3.56 8.66 -14.96
CA MET A 72 -3.55 7.27 -15.40
C MET A 72 -2.19 6.98 -16.00
N THR A 73 -1.36 6.28 -15.25
CA THR A 73 -0.05 5.81 -15.69
C THR A 73 -0.04 4.31 -15.69
N GLU A 74 0.47 3.70 -16.76
CA GLU A 74 0.76 2.27 -16.72
C GLU A 74 1.82 2.01 -15.64
N PRO A 75 1.59 1.06 -14.71
CA PRO A 75 2.61 0.70 -13.74
C PRO A 75 3.82 0.10 -14.47
N PRO A 76 5.04 0.24 -13.92
CA PRO A 76 6.19 -0.45 -14.47
C PRO A 76 5.95 -1.96 -14.51
N ALA A 77 6.66 -2.64 -15.41
CA ALA A 77 6.61 -4.09 -15.49
C ALA A 77 6.97 -4.71 -14.13
N ALA A 78 6.18 -5.71 -13.71
CA ALA A 78 6.39 -6.37 -12.44
C ALA A 78 7.77 -7.06 -12.40
N PRO A 79 8.60 -6.81 -11.38
CA PRO A 79 9.83 -7.56 -11.18
C PRO A 79 9.55 -9.07 -11.07
N PRO A 80 10.44 -9.94 -11.54
CA PRO A 80 10.13 -11.37 -11.69
C PRO A 80 10.02 -12.14 -10.37
N THR A 81 10.49 -11.59 -9.25
CA THR A 81 10.50 -12.25 -7.94
C THR A 81 9.86 -11.40 -6.87
N ILE A 82 9.36 -12.04 -5.81
CA ILE A 82 8.80 -11.33 -4.65
C ILE A 82 9.88 -10.48 -3.98
N SER A 83 11.11 -11.00 -3.86
CA SER A 83 12.25 -10.24 -3.32
C SER A 83 12.58 -8.99 -4.13
N ALA A 84 12.48 -9.06 -5.47
CA ALA A 84 12.70 -7.90 -6.33
C ALA A 84 11.56 -6.87 -6.21
N ILE A 85 10.30 -7.31 -6.10
CA ILE A 85 9.16 -6.43 -5.76
C ILE A 85 9.43 -5.71 -4.43
N MET A 86 9.85 -6.43 -3.40
CA MET A 86 10.12 -5.88 -2.07
C MET A 86 11.23 -4.83 -2.09
N SER A 87 12.29 -5.07 -2.86
CA SER A 87 13.41 -4.13 -3.01
C SER A 87 12.99 -2.85 -3.73
N TRP A 88 12.18 -2.99 -4.79
CA TRP A 88 11.59 -1.85 -5.48
C TRP A 88 10.66 -1.06 -4.56
N TYR A 89 9.82 -1.76 -3.80
CA TYR A 89 8.84 -1.16 -2.91
C TYR A 89 9.51 -0.37 -1.79
N GLU A 90 10.49 -0.95 -1.11
CA GLU A 90 11.27 -0.25 -0.07
C GLU A 90 11.89 1.05 -0.60
N THR A 91 12.54 0.97 -1.77
CA THR A 91 13.23 2.12 -2.37
C THR A 91 12.25 3.23 -2.74
N ASN A 92 11.16 2.88 -3.42
CA ASN A 92 10.23 3.87 -3.96
C ASN A 92 9.28 4.44 -2.92
N HIS A 93 8.91 3.65 -1.91
CA HIS A 93 8.02 4.06 -0.83
C HIS A 93 8.71 5.02 0.13
N ARG A 94 9.91 4.67 0.62
CA ARG A 94 10.62 5.44 1.67
C ARG A 94 10.89 6.89 1.26
N ASP A 95 11.39 7.10 0.04
CA ASP A 95 11.67 8.44 -0.48
C ASP A 95 10.40 9.31 -0.54
N ARG A 96 9.30 8.74 -1.04
CA ARG A 96 8.03 9.46 -1.23
C ARG A 96 7.33 9.78 0.07
N VAL A 97 7.33 8.85 1.03
CA VAL A 97 6.80 9.11 2.36
C VAL A 97 7.50 10.29 3.02
N ASN A 98 8.84 10.37 2.92
CA ASN A 98 9.60 11.49 3.46
C ASN A 98 9.24 12.81 2.78
N LYS A 99 9.07 12.80 1.45
CA LYS A 99 8.63 13.98 0.69
C LYS A 99 7.22 14.43 1.08
N VAL A 100 6.27 13.49 1.25
CA VAL A 100 4.89 13.80 1.66
C VAL A 100 4.87 14.39 3.06
N LYS A 101 5.65 13.83 3.99
CA LYS A 101 5.79 14.35 5.37
C LYS A 101 6.29 15.80 5.38
N ALA A 102 7.20 16.14 4.48
CA ALA A 102 7.75 17.48 4.33
C ALA A 102 6.87 18.45 3.51
N LEU A 103 5.85 17.94 2.80
CA LEU A 103 5.03 18.72 1.86
C LEU A 103 4.36 19.93 2.55
N ALA A 104 4.37 21.09 1.91
CA ALA A 104 3.82 22.32 2.47
C ALA A 104 2.32 22.18 2.81
N ALA A 105 1.88 22.82 3.91
CA ALA A 105 0.53 22.65 4.45
C ALA A 105 -0.56 23.13 3.48
N ASP A 106 -0.29 24.19 2.73
CA ASP A 106 -1.20 24.76 1.72
C ASP A 106 -1.44 23.80 0.54
N LYS A 107 -0.49 22.92 0.24
CA LYS A 107 -0.64 21.87 -0.79
C LYS A 107 -1.53 20.74 -0.30
N LEU A 108 -1.38 20.35 0.97
CA LEU A 108 -2.16 19.29 1.60
C LEU A 108 -3.67 19.62 1.68
N THR A 109 -4.03 20.90 1.72
CA THR A 109 -5.44 21.35 1.76
C THR A 109 -6.09 21.45 0.39
N LYS A 110 -5.31 21.43 -0.72
CA LYS A 110 -5.88 21.61 -2.06
C LYS A 110 -6.77 20.44 -2.44
N PRO A 111 -7.99 20.69 -2.94
CA PRO A 111 -8.78 19.67 -3.61
C PRO A 111 -8.04 19.12 -4.82
N VAL A 112 -8.03 17.80 -4.96
CA VAL A 112 -7.47 17.09 -6.11
C VAL A 112 -8.55 16.17 -6.66
N PRO A 113 -8.94 16.30 -7.94
CA PRO A 113 -9.91 15.40 -8.54
C PRO A 113 -9.28 14.05 -8.87
N LEU A 114 -9.95 12.96 -8.50
CA LEU A 114 -9.63 11.61 -8.93
C LEU A 114 -10.60 11.21 -10.06
N PHE A 115 -10.20 11.52 -11.30
CA PHE A 115 -10.91 11.14 -12.53
C PHE A 115 -12.42 11.41 -12.54
N GLY A 116 -12.87 12.48 -11.86
CA GLY A 116 -14.29 12.85 -11.77
C GLY A 116 -15.16 11.93 -10.90
N VAL A 117 -14.57 10.92 -10.25
CA VAL A 117 -15.28 10.01 -9.32
C VAL A 117 -15.42 10.64 -7.93
N MET A 118 -14.36 11.32 -7.50
CA MET A 118 -14.34 12.06 -6.25
C MET A 118 -13.33 13.20 -6.33
N GLU A 119 -13.50 14.20 -5.47
CA GLU A 119 -12.57 15.29 -5.29
C GLU A 119 -12.37 15.51 -3.80
N LEU A 120 -11.15 15.29 -3.33
CA LEU A 120 -10.81 15.38 -1.91
C LEU A 120 -9.59 16.29 -1.71
N PRO A 121 -9.42 16.90 -0.53
CA PRO A 121 -8.15 17.52 -0.16
C PRO A 121 -7.00 16.50 -0.29
N ALA A 122 -5.84 16.92 -0.80
CA ALA A 122 -4.71 16.04 -1.08
C ALA A 122 -4.34 15.13 0.11
N VAL A 123 -4.40 15.65 1.35
CA VAL A 123 -4.12 14.86 2.57
C VAL A 123 -5.07 13.68 2.77
N ALA A 124 -6.33 13.77 2.34
CA ALA A 124 -7.32 12.71 2.54
C ALA A 124 -7.00 11.45 1.71
N TYR A 125 -6.30 11.61 0.58
CA TYR A 125 -5.86 10.48 -0.24
C TYR A 125 -4.81 9.60 0.45
N LEU A 126 -4.09 10.11 1.46
CA LEU A 126 -3.20 9.28 2.28
C LEU A 126 -3.97 8.27 3.13
N ASN A 127 -5.17 8.63 3.59
CA ASN A 127 -6.05 7.67 4.26
C ASN A 127 -6.64 6.66 3.26
N LEU A 128 -7.02 7.10 2.06
CA LEU A 128 -7.48 6.18 1.02
C LEU A 128 -6.40 5.17 0.63
N LEU A 129 -5.13 5.60 0.56
CA LEU A 129 -3.97 4.72 0.39
C LEU A 129 -3.94 3.65 1.50
N ASN A 130 -4.02 4.04 2.78
CA ASN A 130 -4.02 3.09 3.91
C ASN A 130 -5.14 2.05 3.78
N LEU A 131 -6.34 2.48 3.43
CA LEU A 131 -7.51 1.61 3.27
C LEU A 131 -7.34 0.67 2.08
N HIS A 132 -6.85 1.18 0.94
CA HIS A 132 -6.59 0.39 -0.27
C HIS A 132 -5.52 -0.69 -0.02
N SER A 133 -4.42 -0.33 0.63
CA SER A 133 -3.36 -1.27 1.00
C SER A 133 -3.87 -2.33 1.97
N SER A 134 -4.60 -1.93 3.02
CA SER A 134 -5.19 -2.85 3.99
C SER A 134 -6.19 -3.82 3.35
N HIS A 135 -7.02 -3.34 2.42
CA HIS A 135 -7.96 -4.14 1.65
C HIS A 135 -7.24 -5.24 0.86
N HIS A 136 -6.24 -4.87 0.05
CA HIS A 136 -5.52 -5.83 -0.77
C HIS A 136 -4.54 -6.71 0.01
N ARG A 137 -3.97 -6.23 1.13
CA ARG A 137 -3.25 -7.09 2.08
C ARG A 137 -4.17 -8.14 2.68
N GLY A 138 -5.39 -7.74 3.08
CA GLY A 138 -6.42 -8.65 3.54
C GLY A 138 -6.71 -9.74 2.50
N GLN A 139 -6.92 -9.33 1.24
CA GLN A 139 -7.08 -10.23 0.10
C GLN A 139 -5.88 -11.18 -0.04
N LEU A 140 -4.65 -10.67 -0.09
CA LEU A 140 -3.42 -11.45 -0.25
C LEU A 140 -3.20 -12.44 0.90
N SER A 141 -3.56 -12.08 2.13
CA SER A 141 -3.38 -12.98 3.28
C SER A 141 -4.18 -14.29 3.13
N THR A 142 -5.34 -14.24 2.46
CA THR A 142 -6.15 -15.43 2.17
C THR A 142 -5.51 -16.37 1.14
N TYR A 143 -4.52 -15.90 0.36
CA TYR A 143 -3.83 -16.71 -0.65
C TYR A 143 -2.76 -17.59 0.00
N LEU A 144 -2.21 -17.18 1.14
CA LEU A 144 -1.01 -17.79 1.72
C LEU A 144 -1.24 -19.25 2.11
N ARG A 145 -2.33 -19.56 2.81
CA ARG A 145 -2.60 -20.91 3.31
C ARG A 145 -2.87 -21.93 2.18
N PRO A 146 -3.67 -21.61 1.15
CA PRO A 146 -3.78 -22.46 -0.05
C PRO A 146 -2.46 -22.71 -0.78
N MET A 147 -1.51 -21.75 -0.71
CA MET A 147 -0.15 -21.94 -1.23
C MET A 147 0.76 -22.78 -0.32
N GLY A 148 0.25 -23.27 0.82
CA GLY A 148 1.04 -24.00 1.82
C GLY A 148 1.92 -23.11 2.69
N SER A 149 1.70 -21.79 2.67
CA SER A 149 2.44 -20.84 3.50
C SER A 149 1.75 -20.52 4.81
N LYS A 150 2.53 -20.06 5.79
CA LYS A 150 2.04 -19.55 7.07
C LYS A 150 1.45 -18.16 6.89
N VAL A 151 0.33 -17.90 7.56
CA VAL A 151 -0.30 -16.56 7.55
C VAL A 151 0.29 -15.75 8.71
N PRO A 152 0.97 -14.61 8.47
CA PRO A 152 1.45 -13.75 9.55
C PRO A 152 0.30 -13.15 10.37
N ALA A 153 0.59 -12.77 11.62
CA ALA A 153 -0.31 -11.93 12.41
C ALA A 153 -0.53 -10.56 11.74
N ILE A 154 -1.79 -10.12 11.67
CA ILE A 154 -2.23 -8.82 11.14
C ILE A 154 -3.21 -8.24 12.17
N TYR A 155 -2.76 -7.24 12.93
CA TYR A 155 -3.43 -6.65 14.11
C TYR A 155 -3.68 -7.59 15.28
N GLY A 156 -4.11 -8.82 15.00
CA GLY A 156 -4.21 -9.92 15.95
C GLY A 156 -3.48 -11.15 15.43
N GLY A 157 -3.45 -12.19 16.28
CA GLY A 157 -2.81 -13.45 15.97
C GLY A 157 -3.52 -14.20 14.83
N SER A 158 -2.78 -15.05 14.13
CA SER A 158 -3.30 -16.04 13.19
C SER A 158 -3.18 -17.45 13.78
N ALA A 159 -3.68 -18.46 13.06
CA ALA A 159 -3.43 -19.86 13.44
C ALA A 159 -1.93 -20.24 13.38
N ASP A 160 -1.13 -19.49 12.63
CA ASP A 160 0.30 -19.76 12.41
C ASP A 160 1.22 -18.88 13.28
N GLU A 161 0.70 -17.73 13.74
CA GLU A 161 1.36 -16.79 14.66
C GLU A 161 0.34 -16.32 15.73
N PRO A 162 0.13 -17.11 16.80
CA PRO A 162 -0.80 -16.75 17.86
C PRO A 162 -0.40 -15.45 18.58
N MET A 163 -1.38 -14.74 19.17
CA MET A 163 -1.05 -13.61 20.05
C MET A 163 -0.27 -14.10 21.26
N GLN A 164 0.81 -13.42 21.58
CA GLN A 164 1.53 -13.61 22.84
C GLN A 164 0.88 -12.69 23.88
N HIS A 165 0.40 -13.27 24.98
CA HIS A 165 -0.20 -12.58 26.11
C HIS A 165 0.83 -12.33 27.20
#